data_AF-A0ABC9U441-F1
#
_entry.id   AF-A0ABC9U441-F1
#
_cell.length_a   1.000
_cell.length_b   1.000
_cell.length_c   1.000
_cell.angle_alpha   90.00
_cell.angle_beta   90.00
_cell.angle_gamma   90.00
#
_symmetry.space_group_name_H-M   'P 1'
#
loop_
_entity.id
_entity.type
_entity.pdbx_description
1 polymer ?
#
loop_
_entity_poly.entity_id
_entity_poly.type
_entity_poly.pdbx_seq_one_letter_code
_entity_poly.pdbx_strand_id
1 'polypeptide(L)'
;MALLTGLRVGELCTLKYSDQEQDRLYIQRTEIKYKDQNGKTVYAVRDFPKSESSMDGIELSNSAIKILGMIKRMNFQNGVKSDYLFYDNEHGRLKIYFFNRTLRKICNKIDIPFRSMHKLKKRMLWSNK
;
A
#
# COMPACT_ATOMS: atom_id res chain seq x y z
N MET A 1 -8.23 1.03 -1.97
CA MET A 1 -6.94 1.04 -2.69
C MET A 1 -6.43 -0.36 -3.00
N ALA A 2 -5.83 -1.11 -2.07
CA ALA A 2 -5.21 -2.41 -2.40
C ALA A 2 -6.15 -3.46 -3.04
N LEU A 3 -7.43 -3.47 -2.68
CA LEU A 3 -8.44 -4.35 -3.31
C LEU A 3 -8.81 -3.92 -4.74
N LEU A 4 -8.65 -2.64 -5.08
CA LEU A 4 -9.01 -2.09 -6.39
C LEU A 4 -7.85 -2.14 -7.39
N THR A 5 -6.61 -2.11 -6.88
CA THR A 5 -5.40 -2.06 -7.70
C THR A 5 -4.61 -3.36 -7.69
N GLY A 6 -5.03 -4.36 -6.90
CA GLY A 6 -4.34 -5.65 -6.78
C GLY A 6 -2.96 -5.57 -6.10
N LEU A 7 -2.57 -4.41 -5.56
CA LEU A 7 -1.26 -4.20 -4.96
C LEU A 7 -1.01 -5.07 -3.74
N ARG A 8 0.22 -5.57 -3.62
CA ARG A 8 0.69 -6.13 -2.35
C ARG A 8 0.79 -4.98 -1.35
N VAL A 9 0.46 -5.25 -0.09
CA VAL A 9 0.48 -4.22 0.95
C VAL A 9 1.88 -3.59 1.14
N GLY A 10 2.96 -4.34 0.86
CA GLY A 10 4.32 -3.83 0.87
C GLY A 10 4.60 -2.80 -0.25
N GLU A 11 3.97 -2.97 -1.42
CA GLU A 11 4.04 -2.01 -2.54
C GLU A 11 3.18 -0.77 -2.22
N LEU A 12 1.97 -0.99 -1.69
CA LEU A 12 1.06 0.08 -1.27
C LEU A 12 1.69 1.03 -0.26
N CYS A 13 2.35 0.49 0.77
CA CYS A 13 2.91 1.28 1.87
C CYS A 13 4.19 2.06 1.50
N THR A 14 4.67 1.88 0.27
CA THR A 14 5.84 2.58 -0.28
C THR A 14 5.50 3.48 -1.46
N LEU A 15 4.20 3.67 -1.76
CA LEU A 15 3.75 4.57 -2.82
C LEU A 15 4.12 6.02 -2.51
N LYS A 16 4.64 6.70 -3.52
CA LYS A 16 4.90 8.14 -3.54
C LYS A 16 3.91 8.89 -4.43
N TYR A 17 3.81 10.21 -4.25
CA TYR A 17 2.96 11.04 -5.11
C TYR A 17 3.37 10.98 -6.59
N SER A 18 4.68 10.89 -6.82
CA SER A 18 5.30 10.77 -8.15
C SER A 18 5.03 9.45 -8.86
N ASP A 19 4.52 8.43 -8.15
CA ASP A 19 4.28 7.12 -8.73
C ASP A 19 2.97 7.07 -9.55
N GLN A 20 2.16 8.12 -9.52
CA GLN A 20 0.93 8.23 -10.31
C GLN A 20 1.12 9.22 -11.47
N GLU A 21 0.79 8.78 -12.68
CA GLU A 21 0.70 9.59 -13.89
C GLU A 21 -0.71 9.41 -14.47
N GLN A 22 -1.51 10.48 -14.51
CA GLN A 22 -2.90 10.43 -14.98
C GLN A 22 -3.71 9.29 -14.32
N ASP A 23 -4.16 8.32 -15.11
CA ASP A 23 -4.91 7.13 -14.73
C ASP A 23 -4.02 5.89 -14.55
N ARG A 24 -2.69 6.03 -14.60
CA ARG A 24 -1.73 4.95 -14.41
C ARG A 24 -0.95 5.09 -13.10
N LEU A 25 -0.64 3.96 -12.49
CA LEU A 25 0.15 3.86 -11.26
C LEU A 25 1.35 2.93 -11.46
N TYR A 26 2.55 3.48 -11.33
CA TYR A 26 3.81 2.75 -11.51
C TYR A 26 4.36 2.30 -10.16
N ILE A 27 4.59 1.00 -10.01
CA ILE A 27 5.05 0.45 -8.74
C ILE A 27 6.56 0.35 -8.76
N GLN A 28 7.20 1.35 -8.15
CA GLN A 28 8.65 1.48 -8.16
C GLN A 28 9.32 0.87 -6.92
N ARG A 29 8.55 0.60 -5.86
CA ARG A 29 9.10 0.30 -4.53
C ARG A 29 8.33 -0.79 -3.82
N THR A 30 9.00 -1.47 -2.90
CA THR A 30 8.35 -2.42 -1.99
C THR A 30 9.01 -2.39 -0.61
N GLU A 31 8.19 -2.49 0.44
CA GLU A 31 8.71 -2.71 1.79
C GLU A 31 9.15 -4.16 1.98
N ILE A 32 10.37 -4.34 2.46
CA ILE A 32 10.94 -5.63 2.84
C ILE A 32 11.18 -5.69 4.35
N LYS A 33 11.15 -6.91 4.89
CA LYS A 33 11.41 -7.21 6.29
C LYS A 33 12.58 -8.17 6.37
N TYR A 34 13.61 -7.82 7.13
CA TYR A 34 14.75 -8.70 7.41
C TYR A 34 15.22 -8.55 8.85
N LYS A 35 16.14 -9.42 9.26
CA LYS A 35 16.82 -9.36 10.55
C LYS A 35 18.19 -8.73 10.32
N ASP A 36 18.54 -7.70 11.08
CA ASP A 36 19.89 -7.15 11.06
C ASP A 36 20.88 -8.08 11.77
N GLN A 37 22.15 -7.69 11.78
CA GLN A 37 23.24 -8.41 12.44
C GLN A 37 23.03 -8.63 13.95
N ASN A 38 22.14 -7.86 14.59
CA ASN A 38 21.80 -7.96 16.01
C ASN A 38 20.48 -8.73 16.24
N GLY A 39 19.89 -9.33 15.19
CA GLY A 39 18.62 -10.04 15.27
C GLY A 39 17.39 -9.12 15.41
N LYS A 40 17.56 -7.80 15.28
CA LYS A 40 16.45 -6.84 15.30
C LYS A 40 15.75 -6.85 13.95
N THR A 41 14.42 -6.76 14.00
CA THR A 41 13.63 -6.68 12.77
C THR A 41 13.71 -5.28 12.18
N VAL A 42 14.18 -5.21 10.93
CA VAL A 42 14.26 -4.00 10.14
C VAL A 42 13.21 -4.03 9.04
N TYR A 43 12.57 -2.87 8.82
CA TYR A 43 11.64 -2.63 7.73
C TYR A 43 12.27 -1.61 6.80
N ALA A 44 12.72 -2.06 5.63
CA ALA A 44 13.39 -1.21 4.65
C ALA A 44 12.54 -1.06 3.39
N VAL A 45 12.79 0.02 2.66
CA VAL A 45 12.24 0.23 1.31
C VAL A 45 13.28 -0.23 0.31
N ARG A 46 12.84 -1.00 -0.66
CA ARG A 46 13.65 -1.44 -1.80
C ARG A 46 13.12 -0.74 -3.05
N ASP A 47 14.00 -0.11 -3.82
CA ASP A 47 13.66 0.68 -5.03
C ASP A 47 13.41 -0.18 -6.28
N PHE A 48 12.87 -1.38 -6.07
CA PHE A 48 12.32 -2.18 -7.16
C PHE A 48 11.15 -3.02 -6.65
N PRO A 49 10.06 -3.15 -7.44
CA PRO A 49 8.92 -3.95 -7.08
C PRO A 49 9.30 -5.42 -6.88
N LYS A 50 8.37 -6.19 -6.31
CA LYS A 50 8.61 -7.61 -6.07
C LYS A 50 8.58 -8.45 -7.36
N SER A 51 7.90 -7.98 -8.41
CA SER A 51 7.78 -8.66 -9.70
C SER A 51 7.85 -7.64 -10.85
N GLU A 52 8.48 -8.02 -11.96
CA GLU A 52 8.64 -7.19 -13.17
C GLU A 52 7.31 -6.70 -13.73
N SER A 53 6.27 -7.53 -13.73
CA SER A 53 4.91 -7.15 -14.15
C SER A 53 4.27 -6.01 -13.35
N SER A 54 4.88 -5.58 -12.24
CA SER A 54 4.43 -4.42 -11.47
C SER A 54 5.11 -3.11 -11.94
N MET A 55 6.13 -3.20 -12.80
CA MET A 55 6.79 -2.06 -13.43
C MET A 55 5.99 -1.51 -14.62
N ASP A 56 5.20 -2.35 -15.30
CA ASP A 56 4.44 -1.99 -16.53
C ASP A 56 3.29 -0.99 -16.32
N GLY A 57 3.10 -0.50 -15.09
CA GLY A 57 2.03 0.41 -14.72
C GLY A 57 0.68 -0.30 -14.59
N ILE A 58 -0.12 0.14 -13.62
CA ILE A 58 -1.46 -0.38 -13.37
C ILE A 58 -2.46 0.68 -13.78
N GLU A 59 -3.38 0.35 -14.68
CA GLU A 59 -4.53 1.20 -14.99
C GLU A 59 -5.46 1.30 -13.78
N LEU A 60 -5.78 2.53 -13.40
CA LEU A 60 -6.61 2.85 -12.26
C LEU A 60 -8.05 3.03 -12.72
N SER A 61 -8.96 2.28 -12.11
CA SER A 61 -10.39 2.57 -12.24
C SER A 61 -10.71 3.98 -11.70
N ASN A 62 -11.79 4.59 -12.21
CA ASN A 62 -12.31 5.88 -11.72
C ASN A 62 -12.47 5.92 -10.18
N SER A 63 -12.88 4.80 -9.58
CA SER A 63 -13.00 4.66 -8.13
C SER A 63 -11.64 4.74 -7.42
N ALA A 64 -10.61 4.11 -7.98
CA ALA A 64 -9.25 4.18 -7.44
C ALA A 64 -8.66 5.59 -7.56
N ILE A 65 -8.87 6.27 -8.70
CA ILE A 65 -8.46 7.67 -8.91
C ILE A 65 -9.12 8.58 -7.86
N LYS A 66 -10.44 8.43 -7.64
CA LYS A 66 -11.18 9.22 -6.65
C LYS A 66 -10.63 9.02 -5.24
N ILE A 67 -10.35 7.78 -4.83
CA ILE A 67 -9.77 7.49 -3.52
C ILE A 67 -8.36 8.08 -3.38
N LEU A 68 -7.51 7.98 -4.42
CA LEU A 68 -6.20 8.61 -4.42
C LEU A 68 -6.31 10.13 -4.25
N GLY A 69 -7.22 10.78 -4.98
CA GLY A 69 -7.49 12.20 -4.85
C GLY A 69 -7.98 12.61 -3.45
N MET A 70 -8.76 11.76 -2.77
CA MET A 70 -9.14 11.99 -1.38
C MET A 70 -7.93 11.91 -0.44
N ILE A 71 -7.08 10.88 -0.57
CA ILE A 71 -5.87 10.73 0.25
C ILE A 71 -4.93 11.94 0.06
N LYS A 72 -4.67 12.33 -1.19
CA LYS A 72 -3.81 13.49 -1.51
C LYS A 72 -4.34 14.78 -0.88
N ARG A 73 -5.66 15.02 -0.95
CA ARG A 73 -6.30 16.19 -0.32
C ARG A 73 -6.19 16.16 1.21
N MET A 74 -6.43 15.02 1.84
CA MET A 74 -6.29 14.88 3.29
C MET A 74 -4.85 15.14 3.74
N ASN A 75 -3.87 14.61 3.02
CA ASN A 75 -2.46 14.84 3.33
C ASN A 75 -2.07 16.31 3.20
N PHE A 76 -2.56 16.99 2.16
CA PHE A 76 -2.37 18.44 1.99
C PHE A 76 -2.99 19.24 3.15
N GLN A 77 -4.23 18.94 3.51
CA GLN A 77 -4.94 19.60 4.62
C GLN A 77 -4.25 19.39 5.97
N ASN A 78 -3.68 18.20 6.18
CA ASN A 78 -2.95 17.86 7.40
C ASN A 78 -1.48 18.32 7.37
N GLY A 79 -1.05 19.05 6.34
CA GLY A 79 0.31 19.59 6.24
C GLY A 79 1.40 18.52 6.21
N VAL A 80 1.12 17.35 5.61
CA VAL A 80 2.09 16.24 5.51
C VAL A 80 3.29 16.66 4.66
N LYS A 81 4.49 16.64 5.25
CA LYS A 81 5.77 16.99 4.59
C LYS A 81 6.54 15.74 4.19
N SER A 82 5.99 14.95 3.27
CA SER A 82 6.62 13.72 2.79
C SER A 82 6.24 13.44 1.35
N ASP A 83 7.14 12.76 0.62
CA ASP A 83 6.84 12.25 -0.72
C ASP A 83 5.97 10.98 -0.69
N TYR A 84 5.83 10.32 0.46
CA TYR A 84 5.02 9.12 0.59
C TYR A 84 3.54 9.46 0.75
N LEU A 85 2.66 8.69 0.09
CA LEU A 85 1.21 8.84 0.24
C LEU A 85 0.73 8.47 1.64
N PHE A 86 1.39 7.50 2.28
CA PHE A 86 1.00 6.98 3.57
C PHE A 86 2.09 7.31 4.58
N TYR A 87 1.96 8.48 5.19
CA TYR A 87 2.94 9.06 6.08
C TYR A 87 2.24 9.69 7.29
N ASP A 88 2.91 9.59 8.43
CA ASP A 88 2.52 10.21 9.69
C ASP A 88 3.64 11.16 10.12
N ASN A 89 3.30 12.40 10.49
CA ASN A 89 4.30 13.43 10.80
C ASN A 89 5.12 13.10 12.07
N GLU A 90 4.61 12.26 12.96
CA GLU A 90 5.30 11.87 14.20
C GLU A 90 6.10 10.57 14.01
N HIS A 91 5.56 9.63 13.24
CA HIS A 91 6.09 8.27 13.14
C HIS A 91 6.69 7.91 11.78
N GLY A 92 6.65 8.85 10.84
CA GLY A 92 7.19 8.71 9.49
C GLY A 92 6.30 7.86 8.58
N ARG A 93 6.92 7.22 7.58
CA ARG A 93 6.20 6.38 6.61
C ARG A 93 5.46 5.23 7.31
N LEU A 94 4.19 5.07 6.99
CA LEU A 94 3.38 3.96 7.50
C LEU A 94 3.86 2.63 6.92
N LYS A 95 4.32 1.74 7.80
CA LYS A 95 4.82 0.39 7.46
C LYS A 95 3.68 -0.61 7.31
N ILE A 96 3.95 -1.77 6.70
CA ILE A 96 2.99 -2.85 6.43
C ILE A 96 2.14 -3.25 7.64
N TYR A 97 2.69 -3.19 8.84
CA TYR A 97 2.00 -3.62 10.06
C TYR A 97 0.85 -2.68 10.44
N PHE A 98 0.93 -1.38 10.13
CA PHE A 98 -0.15 -0.43 10.38
C PHE A 98 -1.37 -0.78 9.55
N PHE A 99 -1.18 -1.08 8.27
CA PHE A 99 -2.26 -1.48 7.37
C PHE A 99 -2.95 -2.78 7.83
N ASN A 100 -2.16 -3.78 8.21
CA ASN A 100 -2.72 -5.03 8.74
C ASN A 100 -3.49 -4.80 10.05
N ARG A 101 -3.00 -3.92 10.93
CA ARG A 101 -3.68 -3.55 12.18
C ARG A 101 -5.01 -2.83 11.90
N THR A 102 -5.01 -1.87 10.98
CA THR A 102 -6.22 -1.15 10.57
C THR A 102 -7.23 -2.09 9.94
N LEU A 103 -6.80 -2.97 9.04
CA LEU A 103 -7.69 -3.98 8.44
C LEU A 103 -8.31 -4.89 9.51
N ARG A 104 -7.52 -5.34 10.49
CA ARG A 104 -8.01 -6.14 11.61
C ARG A 104 -9.05 -5.40 12.44
N LYS A 105 -8.81 -4.12 12.76
CA LYS A 105 -9.79 -3.29 13.47
C LYS A 105 -11.10 -3.15 12.70
N ILE A 106 -11.02 -2.94 11.38
CA ILE A 106 -12.21 -2.85 10.53
C ILE A 106 -12.97 -4.17 10.53
N CYS A 107 -12.29 -5.29 10.27
CA CYS A 107 -12.88 -6.64 10.30
C CYS A 107 -13.57 -6.94 11.63
N ASN A 108 -12.94 -6.63 12.76
CA ASN A 108 -13.53 -6.83 14.08
C ASN A 108 -14.75 -5.94 14.32
N LYS A 109 -14.75 -4.70 13.79
CA LYS A 109 -15.87 -3.75 13.97
C LYS A 109 -17.11 -4.16 13.17
N ILE A 110 -16.92 -4.84 12.04
CA ILE A 110 -18.00 -5.32 11.16
C ILE A 110 -18.28 -6.82 11.33
N ASP A 111 -17.73 -7.43 12.39
CA ASP A 111 -17.86 -8.85 12.76
C ASP A 111 -17.54 -9.84 11.63
N ILE A 112 -16.49 -9.55 10.86
CA ILE A 112 -15.99 -10.43 9.80
C ILE A 112 -14.65 -11.04 10.24
N PRO A 113 -14.44 -12.35 10.05
CA PRO A 113 -13.17 -12.99 10.40
C PRO A 113 -12.01 -12.36 9.61
N PHE A 114 -11.01 -11.88 10.34
CA PHE A 114 -9.84 -11.25 9.73
C PHE A 114 -9.12 -12.20 8.78
N ARG A 115 -8.93 -11.75 7.55
CA ARG A 115 -8.01 -12.38 6.58
C ARG A 115 -6.92 -11.38 6.23
N SER A 116 -5.67 -11.83 6.31
CA SER A 116 -4.54 -10.98 5.92
C SER A 116 -4.66 -10.54 4.46
N MET A 117 -4.10 -9.38 4.14
CA MET A 117 -4.08 -8.85 2.77
C MET A 117 -3.55 -9.86 1.74
N HIS A 118 -2.60 -10.72 2.13
CA HIS A 118 -2.10 -11.80 1.29
C HIS A 118 -3.18 -12.81 0.92
N LYS A 119 -4.07 -13.20 1.85
CA LYS A 119 -5.15 -14.16 1.59
C LYS A 119 -6.26 -13.56 0.73
N LEU A 120 -6.52 -12.24 0.84
CA LEU A 120 -7.51 -11.55 0.01
C LEU A 120 -7.09 -11.50 -1.47
N LYS A 121 -5.80 -11.19 -1.74
CA LYS A 121 -5.26 -11.18 -3.11
C LYS A 121 -5.37 -12.54 -3.81
N LYS A 122 -5.18 -13.66 -3.08
CA LYS A 122 -5.29 -15.01 -3.66
C LYS A 122 -6.71 -15.32 -4.16
N ARG A 123 -7.76 -14.72 -3.62
CA ARG A 123 -9.15 -15.05 -4.00
C ARG A 123 -9.61 -14.31 -5.27
N MET A 124 -9.09 -13.10 -5.52
CA MET A 124 -9.41 -12.33 -6.73
C MET A 124 -8.89 -13.01 -8.01
N LEU A 125 -7.69 -13.60 -7.96
CA LEU A 125 -7.13 -14.35 -9.10
C LEU A 125 -7.95 -15.59 -9.49
N TRP A 126 -8.80 -16.10 -8.59
CA TRP A 126 -9.65 -17.27 -8.84
C TRP A 126 -11.08 -16.91 -9.28
N SER A 127 -11.48 -15.64 -9.16
CA SER A 127 -12.81 -15.20 -9.58
C SER A 127 -12.86 -14.72 -11.05
N ASN A 128 -11.70 -14.63 -11.70
CA ASN A 128 -11.55 -14.27 -13.12
C ASN A 128 -11.14 -15.49 -13.96
N LYS A 129 -11.58 -16.69 -13.59
CA LYS A 129 -11.39 -17.92 -14.36
C LYS A 129 -12.73 -18.56 -14.67
#